data_AF-A0A4S1DWP2-F1
#
_entry.id   AF-A0A4S1DWP2-F1
#
_cell.length_a   1.000
_cell.length_b   1.000
_cell.length_c   1.000
_cell.angle_alpha   90.00
_cell.angle_beta   90.00
_cell.angle_gamma   90.00
#
_symmetry.space_group_name_H-M   'P 1'
#
loop_
_entity.id
_entity.type
_entity.pdbx_description
1 polymer ?
#
loop_
_entity_poly.entity_id
_entity_poly.type
_entity_poly.pdbx_seq_one_letter_code
_entity_poly.pdbx_strand_id
1 'polypeptide(L)'
;MQDIIKNLPKLAKDKHNENKKFFARLKKKPPKNLDYIMQELHDDEFERTDCLECANCCKTTGPLFTDKDIERISKHFKQKPQQFINQYLRVDEDNDYVLQTVPCTFLGTDNYCSIYEVRPKACREFPHTDRKKFQQISNLTLKNVAMCPAAFNIVENMKKRIK
;
A
#
# COMPACT_ATOMS: atom_id res chain seq x y z
N MET A 1 12.28 5.88 -12.71
CA MET A 1 11.60 5.09 -11.66
C MET A 1 12.56 4.31 -10.74
N GLN A 2 13.46 3.47 -11.25
CA GLN A 2 14.31 2.62 -10.40
C GLN A 2 15.18 3.39 -9.39
N ASP A 3 15.78 4.51 -9.79
CA ASP A 3 16.58 5.35 -8.87
C ASP A 3 15.74 5.95 -7.75
N ILE A 4 14.48 6.29 -8.02
CA ILE A 4 13.55 6.79 -6.99
C ILE A 4 13.33 5.70 -5.95
N ILE A 5 12.98 4.48 -6.39
CA ILE A 5 12.75 3.34 -5.50
C ILE A 5 13.98 3.01 -4.66
N LYS A 6 15.18 2.99 -5.27
CA LYS A 6 16.43 2.71 -4.57
C LYS A 6 16.73 3.72 -3.46
N ASN A 7 16.41 4.99 -3.68
CA ASN A 7 16.66 6.06 -2.72
C ASN A 7 15.53 6.27 -1.70
N LEU A 8 14.33 5.73 -1.97
CA LEU A 8 13.14 5.96 -1.16
C LEU A 8 13.31 5.55 0.32
N PRO A 9 13.89 4.38 0.66
CA PRO A 9 14.11 4.01 2.06
C PRO A 9 15.01 5.01 2.80
N LYS A 10 16.02 5.56 2.12
CA LYS A 10 16.91 6.58 2.69
C LYS A 10 16.16 7.88 2.92
N LEU A 11 15.43 8.37 1.92
CA LEU A 11 14.61 9.59 2.04
C LEU A 11 13.57 9.48 3.17
N ALA A 12 12.87 8.34 3.25
CA ALA A 12 11.90 8.06 4.30
C ALA A 12 12.56 8.03 5.69
N LYS A 13 13.77 7.47 5.81
CA LYS A 13 14.55 7.46 7.04
C LYS A 13 14.96 8.87 7.46
N ASP A 14 15.49 9.68 6.54
CA ASP A 14 15.92 11.06 6.79
C ASP A 14 14.74 11.93 7.25
N LYS A 15 13.55 11.68 6.71
CA LYS A 15 12.30 12.35 7.07
C LYS A 15 11.54 11.72 8.24
N HIS A 16 11.98 10.60 8.80
CA HIS A 16 11.18 9.80 9.73
C HIS A 16 10.77 10.60 10.99
N ASN A 17 11.72 11.29 11.62
CA ASN A 17 11.45 12.07 12.83
C ASN A 17 10.50 13.25 12.57
N GLU A 18 10.65 13.90 11.41
CA GLU A 18 9.79 14.98 10.95
C GLU A 18 8.36 14.46 10.74
N ASN A 19 8.21 13.37 9.99
CA ASN A 19 6.92 12.76 9.68
C ASN A 19 6.21 12.25 10.95
N LYS A 20 6.96 11.62 11.87
CA LYS A 20 6.42 11.16 13.17
C LYS A 20 5.86 12.33 13.99
N LYS A 21 6.59 13.45 14.09
CA LYS A 21 6.13 14.67 14.77
C LYS A 21 4.91 15.28 14.09
N PHE A 22 4.89 15.31 12.76
CA PHE A 22 3.75 15.78 11.99
C PHE A 22 2.49 14.95 12.26
N PHE A 23 2.56 13.62 12.13
CA PHE A 23 1.42 12.74 12.37
C PHE A 23 0.91 12.77 13.81
N ALA A 24 1.80 12.91 14.80
CA ALA A 24 1.39 13.07 16.19
C ALA A 24 0.53 14.34 16.40
N ARG A 25 0.92 15.47 15.79
CA ARG A 25 0.14 16.71 15.81
C ARG A 25 -1.18 16.55 15.06
N LEU A 26 -1.13 15.98 13.86
CA LEU A 26 -2.30 15.76 13.01
C LEU A 26 -3.36 14.88 13.70
N LYS A 27 -2.93 13.82 14.39
CA LYS A 27 -3.83 12.94 15.14
C LYS A 27 -4.51 13.66 16.31
N LYS A 28 -3.80 14.57 16.99
CA LYS A 28 -4.33 15.32 18.14
C LYS A 28 -5.28 16.45 17.74
N LYS A 29 -5.01 17.13 16.62
CA LYS A 29 -5.82 18.24 16.09
C LYS A 29 -5.98 18.11 14.57
N PRO A 30 -6.81 17.18 14.08
CA PRO A 30 -7.06 17.06 12.65
C PRO A 30 -7.88 18.26 12.15
N PRO A 31 -7.52 18.88 11.02
CA PRO A 31 -8.38 19.85 10.35
C PRO A 31 -9.74 19.24 10.00
N LYS A 32 -10.82 20.05 10.02
CA LYS A 32 -12.18 19.57 9.72
C LYS A 32 -12.29 18.99 8.30
N ASN A 33 -11.51 19.53 7.36
CA ASN A 33 -11.48 19.13 5.96
C ASN A 33 -10.32 18.17 5.62
N LEU A 34 -9.72 17.50 6.62
CA LEU A 34 -8.56 16.64 6.41
C LEU A 34 -8.81 15.53 5.38
N ASP A 35 -9.97 14.86 5.44
CA ASP A 35 -10.32 13.79 4.51
C ASP A 35 -10.41 14.31 3.06
N TYR A 36 -10.94 15.54 2.86
CA TYR A 36 -10.99 16.16 1.53
C TYR A 36 -9.60 16.55 1.01
N ILE A 37 -8.76 17.12 1.88
CA ILE A 37 -7.37 17.44 1.55
C ILE A 37 -6.63 16.17 1.11
N MET A 38 -6.83 15.06 1.84
CA MET A 38 -6.16 13.81 1.54
C MET A 38 -6.65 13.19 0.23
N GLN A 39 -7.96 13.25 -0.05
CA GLN A 39 -8.53 12.79 -1.31
C GLN A 39 -7.95 13.57 -2.50
N GLU A 40 -7.91 14.91 -2.42
CA GLU A 40 -7.34 15.74 -3.48
C GLU A 40 -5.86 15.41 -3.72
N LEU A 41 -5.07 15.26 -2.65
CA LEU A 41 -3.66 14.87 -2.78
C LEU A 41 -3.48 13.47 -3.38
N HIS A 42 -4.38 12.54 -3.07
CA HIS A 42 -4.39 11.21 -3.65
C HIS A 42 -4.67 11.28 -5.15
N ASP A 43 -5.77 11.92 -5.54
CA ASP A 43 -6.19 12.04 -6.93
C ASP A 43 -5.08 12.72 -7.76
N ASP A 44 -4.57 13.87 -7.28
CA ASP A 44 -3.46 14.59 -7.92
C ASP A 44 -2.22 13.70 -8.13
N GLU A 45 -1.83 12.90 -7.14
CA GLU A 45 -0.63 12.05 -7.23
C GLU A 45 -0.83 10.87 -8.19
N PHE A 46 -2.01 10.27 -8.22
CA PHE A 46 -2.31 9.13 -9.07
C PHE A 46 -2.70 9.50 -10.51
N GLU A 47 -2.97 10.78 -10.80
CA GLU A 47 -2.97 11.29 -12.19
C GLU A 47 -1.59 11.19 -12.86
N ARG A 48 -0.51 11.22 -12.07
CA ARG A 48 0.88 11.20 -12.56
C ARG A 48 1.70 9.99 -12.12
N THR A 49 1.10 9.07 -11.35
CA THR A 49 1.78 7.87 -10.86
C THR A 49 1.12 6.62 -11.39
N ASP A 50 1.84 5.87 -12.20
CA ASP A 50 1.43 4.54 -12.62
C ASP A 50 2.12 3.46 -11.77
N CYS A 51 1.31 2.65 -11.10
CA CYS A 51 1.77 1.52 -10.29
C CYS A 51 2.54 0.47 -11.12
N LEU A 52 2.25 0.35 -12.42
CA LEU A 52 2.91 -0.57 -13.33
C LEU A 52 4.34 -0.14 -13.69
N GLU A 53 4.73 1.12 -13.46
CA GLU A 53 6.11 1.56 -13.69
C GLU A 53 7.10 0.96 -12.68
N CYS A 54 6.67 0.71 -11.43
CA CYS A 54 7.55 0.21 -10.39
C CYS A 54 7.18 -1.18 -9.86
N ALA A 55 5.87 -1.45 -9.67
CA ALA A 55 5.34 -2.62 -8.97
C ALA A 55 6.09 -2.96 -7.65
N ASN A 56 6.64 -1.96 -6.96
CA ASN A 56 7.58 -2.19 -5.87
C ASN A 56 6.93 -2.93 -4.69
N CYS A 57 5.67 -2.63 -4.37
CA CYS A 57 4.92 -3.35 -3.34
C CYS A 57 4.66 -4.81 -3.73
N CYS A 58 4.34 -5.08 -5.00
CA CYS A 58 4.19 -6.43 -5.52
C CYS A 58 5.50 -7.22 -5.49
N LYS A 59 6.65 -6.54 -5.57
CA LYS A 59 7.99 -7.17 -5.53
C LYS A 59 8.49 -7.47 -4.12
N THR A 60 7.98 -6.78 -3.10
CA THR A 60 8.65 -6.77 -1.79
C THR A 60 7.78 -7.06 -0.58
N THR A 61 6.46 -6.79 -0.62
CA THR A 61 5.71 -6.65 0.63
C THR A 61 4.80 -7.82 0.96
N GLY A 62 4.37 -8.63 -0.01
CA GLY A 62 3.47 -9.77 0.20
C GLY A 62 2.14 -9.35 0.85
N PRO A 63 1.04 -9.16 0.10
CA PRO A 63 -0.21 -8.65 0.67
C PRO A 63 -0.88 -9.66 1.60
N LEU A 64 -1.66 -9.14 2.55
CA LEU A 64 -2.65 -9.89 3.31
C LEU A 64 -3.82 -10.34 2.41
N PHE A 65 -4.29 -11.56 2.62
CA PHE A 65 -5.50 -12.12 2.03
C PHE A 65 -6.53 -12.36 3.11
N THR A 66 -7.71 -11.73 2.98
CA THR A 66 -8.84 -12.06 3.84
C THR A 66 -9.56 -13.33 3.36
N ASP A 67 -10.36 -13.98 4.19
CA ASP A 67 -11.19 -15.12 3.76
C ASP A 67 -12.06 -14.78 2.54
N LYS A 68 -12.60 -13.55 2.50
CA LYS A 68 -13.36 -13.03 1.34
C LYS A 68 -12.50 -12.90 0.08
N ASP A 69 -11.23 -12.53 0.23
CA ASP A 69 -10.29 -12.52 -0.90
C ASP A 69 -10.00 -13.93 -1.37
N ILE A 70 -9.75 -14.87 -0.46
CA ILE A 70 -9.48 -16.28 -0.78
C ILE A 70 -10.67 -16.89 -1.52
N GLU A 71 -11.89 -16.73 -1.03
CA GLU A 71 -13.10 -17.21 -1.70
C GLU A 71 -13.26 -16.63 -3.11
N ARG A 72 -13.06 -15.32 -3.26
CA ARG A 72 -13.24 -14.63 -4.53
C ARG A 72 -12.15 -14.97 -5.55
N ILE A 73 -10.90 -15.10 -5.13
CA ILE A 73 -9.76 -15.40 -6.00
C ILE A 73 -9.73 -16.89 -6.36
N SER A 74 -10.01 -17.79 -5.40
CA SER A 74 -10.10 -19.23 -5.70
C SER A 74 -11.16 -19.54 -6.76
N LYS A 75 -12.31 -18.84 -6.74
CA LYS A 75 -13.34 -18.90 -7.80
C LYS A 75 -12.81 -18.49 -9.17
N HIS A 76 -11.97 -17.44 -9.25
CA HIS A 76 -11.33 -17.02 -10.50
C HIS A 76 -10.45 -18.13 -11.10
N PHE A 77 -9.74 -18.87 -10.25
CA PHE A 77 -8.95 -20.05 -10.64
C PHE A 77 -9.77 -21.35 -10.77
N LYS A 78 -11.09 -21.31 -10.57
CA LYS A 78 -11.98 -22.48 -10.59
C LYS A 78 -11.53 -23.61 -9.63
N GLN A 79 -11.01 -23.25 -8.46
CA GLN A 79 -10.56 -24.19 -7.44
C GLN A 79 -11.22 -23.95 -6.09
N LYS A 80 -11.15 -24.94 -5.18
CA LYS A 80 -11.64 -24.79 -3.81
C LYS A 80 -10.73 -23.83 -3.02
N PRO A 81 -11.26 -23.06 -2.05
CA PRO A 81 -10.46 -22.18 -1.18
C PRO A 81 -9.25 -22.86 -0.55
N GLN A 82 -9.41 -24.07 -0.03
CA GLN A 82 -8.31 -24.83 0.58
C GLN A 82 -7.17 -25.13 -0.41
N GLN A 83 -7.49 -25.39 -1.68
CA GLN A 83 -6.46 -25.64 -2.70
C GLN A 83 -5.70 -24.35 -3.00
N PHE A 84 -6.40 -23.21 -3.09
CA PHE A 84 -5.77 -21.91 -3.27
C PHE A 84 -4.84 -21.56 -2.10
N ILE A 85 -5.28 -21.79 -0.86
CA ILE A 85 -4.45 -21.58 0.34
C ILE A 85 -3.18 -22.43 0.26
N ASN A 86 -3.33 -23.74 0.06
CA ASN A 86 -2.19 -24.66 0.04
C ASN A 86 -1.19 -24.33 -1.09
N GLN A 87 -1.68 -23.83 -2.22
CA GLN A 87 -0.85 -23.52 -3.39
C GLN A 87 -0.13 -22.18 -3.29
N TYR A 88 -0.77 -21.14 -2.75
CA TYR A 88 -0.28 -19.76 -2.86
C TYR A 88 -0.01 -19.06 -1.53
N LEU A 89 -0.63 -19.53 -0.45
CA LEU A 89 -0.64 -18.83 0.82
C LEU A 89 0.06 -19.62 1.93
N ARG A 90 0.41 -18.90 2.99
CA ARG A 90 0.84 -19.40 4.29
C ARG A 90 0.27 -18.49 5.38
N VAL A 91 0.27 -18.98 6.61
CA VAL A 91 -0.07 -18.16 7.79
C VAL A 91 1.23 -17.59 8.33
N ASP A 92 1.27 -16.28 8.59
CA ASP A 92 2.43 -15.62 9.20
C ASP A 92 2.34 -15.55 10.74
N GLU A 93 3.26 -14.81 11.36
CA GLU A 93 3.39 -14.66 12.81
C GLU A 93 2.18 -13.94 13.44
N ASP A 94 1.44 -13.16 12.66
CA ASP A 94 0.25 -12.41 13.09
C ASP A 94 -1.05 -13.22 12.86
N ASN A 95 -0.94 -14.51 12.49
CA ASN A 95 -2.02 -15.40 12.07
C ASN A 95 -2.76 -14.91 10.81
N ASP A 96 -2.07 -14.17 9.97
CA ASP A 96 -2.61 -13.60 8.74
C ASP A 96 -2.24 -14.47 7.52
N TYR A 97 -3.17 -14.61 6.56
CA TYR A 97 -2.87 -15.29 5.30
C TYR A 97 -2.07 -14.38 4.37
N VAL A 98 -0.83 -14.78 4.08
CA VAL A 98 0.09 -14.05 3.20
C VAL A 98 0.65 -14.95 2.10
N LEU A 99 1.30 -14.36 1.10
CA LEU A 99 1.99 -15.15 0.06
C LEU A 99 3.10 -16.02 0.65
N GLN A 100 3.30 -17.19 0.02
CA GLN A 100 4.40 -18.08 0.37
C GLN A 100 5.78 -17.44 0.13
N THR A 101 5.91 -16.68 -0.96
CA THR A 101 7.17 -16.05 -1.38
C THR A 101 6.94 -14.63 -1.90
N VAL A 102 8.03 -13.86 -1.93
CA VAL A 102 8.14 -12.60 -2.66
C VAL A 102 9.28 -12.74 -3.70
N PRO A 103 9.17 -12.15 -4.91
CA PRO A 103 8.07 -11.34 -5.45
C PRO A 103 6.72 -12.05 -5.54
N CYS A 104 5.64 -11.28 -5.65
CA CYS A 104 4.28 -11.82 -5.75
C CYS A 104 4.15 -12.83 -6.89
N THR A 105 3.62 -14.02 -6.61
CA THR A 105 3.40 -15.09 -7.59
C THR A 105 2.49 -14.69 -8.76
N PHE A 106 1.64 -13.68 -8.55
CA PHE A 106 0.73 -13.15 -9.57
C PHE A 106 1.33 -11.98 -10.37
N LEU A 107 2.56 -11.56 -10.08
CA LEU A 107 3.24 -10.47 -10.78
C LEU A 107 3.95 -11.00 -12.04
N GLY A 108 3.55 -10.48 -13.20
CA GLY A 108 4.18 -10.72 -14.49
C GLY A 108 5.51 -9.96 -14.66
N THR A 109 6.28 -10.35 -15.66
CA THR A 109 7.57 -9.71 -16.01
C THR A 109 7.40 -8.28 -16.53
N ASP A 110 6.20 -7.94 -17.00
CA ASP A 110 5.74 -6.62 -17.45
C ASP A 110 5.16 -5.76 -16.30
N ASN A 111 5.35 -6.18 -15.04
CA ASN A 111 4.73 -5.60 -13.84
C ASN A 111 3.20 -5.72 -13.77
N TYR A 112 2.54 -6.41 -14.71
CA TYR A 112 1.10 -6.62 -14.67
C TYR A 112 0.71 -7.70 -13.67
N CYS A 113 -0.45 -7.57 -13.04
CA CYS A 113 -0.96 -8.58 -12.11
C CYS A 113 -1.92 -9.52 -12.84
N SER A 114 -1.62 -10.82 -12.86
CA SER A 114 -2.46 -11.83 -13.52
C SER A 114 -3.87 -11.93 -12.90
N ILE A 115 -4.04 -11.43 -11.68
CA ILE A 115 -5.32 -11.37 -10.97
C ILE A 115 -5.78 -9.93 -10.72
N TYR A 116 -5.38 -8.94 -11.54
CA TYR A 116 -5.60 -7.51 -11.26
C TYR A 116 -7.04 -7.17 -10.83
N GLU A 117 -8.05 -7.64 -11.58
CA GLU A 117 -9.48 -7.43 -11.29
C GLU A 117 -9.94 -8.06 -9.98
N VAL A 118 -9.29 -9.15 -9.59
CA VAL A 118 -9.60 -9.92 -8.39
C VAL A 118 -8.48 -9.80 -7.34
N ARG A 119 -7.64 -8.76 -7.39
CA ARG A 119 -6.56 -8.59 -6.43
C ARG A 119 -7.09 -8.46 -4.99
N PRO A 120 -6.33 -8.89 -3.96
CA PRO A 120 -6.80 -8.83 -2.58
C PRO A 120 -7.07 -7.39 -2.15
N LYS A 121 -7.91 -7.21 -1.12
CA LYS A 121 -8.26 -5.87 -0.62
C LYS A 121 -7.02 -5.03 -0.28
N ALA A 122 -6.03 -5.64 0.36
CA ALA A 122 -4.77 -4.97 0.69
C ALA A 122 -4.05 -4.41 -0.56
N CYS A 123 -4.07 -5.12 -1.69
CA CYS A 123 -3.52 -4.61 -2.95
C CYS A 123 -4.36 -3.51 -3.60
N ARG A 124 -5.70 -3.59 -3.53
CA ARG A 124 -6.59 -2.56 -4.10
C ARG A 124 -6.44 -1.23 -3.38
N GLU A 125 -6.35 -1.28 -2.05
CA GLU A 125 -6.35 -0.09 -1.22
C GLU A 125 -4.94 0.46 -0.96
N PHE A 126 -3.86 -0.24 -1.32
CA PHE A 126 -2.50 0.27 -1.14
C PHE A 126 -2.27 1.55 -1.97
N PRO A 127 -1.67 2.64 -1.41
CA PRO A 127 -1.00 2.74 -0.11
C PRO A 127 -1.88 3.28 1.05
N HIS A 128 -3.20 3.18 0.91
CA HIS A 128 -4.27 3.59 1.85
C HIS A 128 -4.40 5.10 2.05
N THR A 129 -4.12 5.85 0.99
CA THR A 129 -4.14 7.32 0.98
C THR A 129 -5.51 7.92 0.66
N ASP A 130 -6.43 7.15 0.10
CA ASP A 130 -7.84 7.51 -0.20
C ASP A 130 -8.81 7.13 0.94
N ARG A 131 -8.28 6.62 2.05
CA ARG A 131 -9.08 6.17 3.19
C ARG A 131 -9.54 7.34 4.07
N LYS A 132 -10.82 7.36 4.44
CA LYS A 132 -11.35 8.27 5.48
C LYS A 132 -10.67 8.05 6.84
N LYS A 133 -10.41 9.15 7.56
CA LYS A 133 -9.70 9.14 8.85
C LYS A 133 -8.31 8.51 8.76
N PHE A 134 -7.58 8.70 7.66
CA PHE A 134 -6.26 8.10 7.43
C PHE A 134 -5.24 8.39 8.55
N GLN A 135 -5.38 9.48 9.31
CA GLN A 135 -4.54 9.79 10.48
C GLN A 135 -4.54 8.67 11.54
N GLN A 136 -5.58 7.83 11.57
CA GLN A 136 -5.67 6.66 12.43
C GLN A 136 -4.69 5.56 12.04
N ILE A 137 -4.27 5.50 10.78
CA ILE A 137 -3.29 4.54 10.24
C ILE A 137 -1.91 5.17 10.00
N SER A 138 -1.60 6.29 10.65
CA SER A 138 -0.33 7.02 10.47
C SER A 138 0.92 6.13 10.62
N ASN A 139 0.90 5.13 11.51
CA ASN A 139 2.00 4.16 11.63
C ASN A 139 2.18 3.31 10.36
N LEU A 140 1.08 2.91 9.71
CA LEU A 140 1.12 2.19 8.43
C LEU A 140 1.61 3.13 7.33
N THR A 141 1.11 4.36 7.27
CA THR A 141 1.59 5.36 6.31
C THR A 141 3.09 5.60 6.44
N LEU A 142 3.62 5.71 7.66
CA LEU A 142 5.06 5.85 7.93
C LEU A 142 5.90 4.66 7.43
N LYS A 143 5.34 3.46 7.36
CA LYS A 143 5.99 2.32 6.70
C LYS A 143 5.87 2.43 5.18
N ASN A 144 4.70 2.79 4.66
CA ASN A 144 4.42 2.87 3.23
C ASN A 144 5.23 3.94 2.50
N VAL A 145 5.58 5.06 3.14
CA VAL A 145 6.44 6.09 2.53
C VAL A 145 7.84 5.61 2.20
N ALA A 146 8.33 4.54 2.83
CA ALA A 146 9.61 3.93 2.49
C ALA A 146 9.53 2.97 1.28
N MET A 147 8.31 2.61 0.86
CA MET A 147 8.05 1.60 -0.18
C MET A 147 7.41 2.19 -1.44
N CYS A 148 6.53 3.16 -1.30
CA CYS A 148 5.74 3.71 -2.38
C CYS A 148 6.09 5.20 -2.61
N PRO A 149 6.57 5.56 -3.82
CA PRO A 149 6.84 6.96 -4.17
C PRO A 149 5.61 7.85 -4.00
N ALA A 150 4.43 7.39 -4.44
CA ALA A 150 3.19 8.16 -4.27
C ALA A 150 2.88 8.42 -2.80
N ALA A 151 3.00 7.40 -1.93
CA ALA A 151 2.79 7.60 -0.50
C ALA A 151 3.74 8.65 0.08
N PHE A 152 5.02 8.61 -0.31
CA PHE A 152 6.02 9.59 0.12
C PHE A 152 5.63 11.00 -0.35
N ASN A 153 5.35 11.18 -1.64
CA ASN A 153 5.01 12.46 -2.24
C ASN A 153 3.74 13.07 -1.63
N ILE A 154 2.70 12.25 -1.42
CA ILE A 154 1.46 12.68 -0.77
C ILE A 154 1.75 13.21 0.64
N VAL A 155 2.58 12.53 1.43
CA VAL A 155 2.94 12.99 2.77
C VAL A 155 3.75 14.29 2.74
N GLU A 156 4.70 14.43 1.82
CA GLU A 156 5.46 15.68 1.67
C GLU A 156 4.56 16.85 1.26
N ASN A 157 3.62 16.65 0.34
CA ASN A 157 2.68 17.69 -0.08
C ASN A 157 1.64 18.02 0.99
N MET A 158 1.18 17.02 1.74
CA MET A 158 0.29 17.22 2.89
C MET A 158 0.92 18.13 3.94
N LYS A 159 2.20 17.94 4.28
CA LYS A 159 2.92 18.81 5.23
C LYS A 159 2.99 20.27 4.77
N LYS A 160 3.03 20.53 3.46
CA LYS A 160 3.00 21.90 2.92
C LYS A 160 1.62 22.55 3.06
N ARG A 161 0.56 21.74 2.91
CA ARG A 161 -0.84 22.18 2.93
C ARG A 161 -1.39 22.35 4.35
N ILE A 162 -0.89 21.56 5.30
CA ILE A 162 -1.31 21.54 6.70
C ILE A 162 -0.17 22.08 7.57
N LYS A 163 -0.30 23.33 8.02
CA LYS A 163 0.65 24.00 8.92
C LYS A 163 0.35 23.71 10.39
#